data_AF-A0A536VAX2-F1
#
_entry.id   AF-A0A536VAX2-F1
#
_cell.length_a   1.000
_cell.length_b   1.000
_cell.length_c   1.000
_cell.angle_alpha   90.00
_cell.angle_beta   90.00
_cell.angle_gamma   90.00
#
_symmetry.space_group_name_H-M   'P 1'
#
loop_
_entity.id
_entity.type
_entity.pdbx_description
1 polymer ?
#
loop_
_entity_poly.entity_id
_entity_poly.type
_entity_poly.pdbx_seq_one_letter_code
_entity_poly.pdbx_strand_id
1 'polypeptide(L)'
;MTTTDKYHDIRDAVRALCAEFPDEYHRKIDEQRAYPEAFVDALTKAGWLAAMIPQEYGGSGLGLSEATVIMEEINRSGGNSGACHGQMYNMGTLLRHGSEAQKRQ
;
A
#
# COMPACT_ATOMS: atom_id res chain seq x y z
N MET A 1 21.58 12.21 19.13
CA MET A 1 20.50 11.25 19.44
C MET A 1 20.04 10.66 18.11
N THR A 2 20.37 9.40 17.86
CA THR A 2 19.73 8.63 16.78
C THR A 2 18.30 8.37 17.19
N THR A 3 17.35 9.09 16.61
CA THR A 3 15.93 8.80 16.74
C THR A 3 15.68 7.44 16.11
N THR A 4 15.37 6.43 16.91
CA THR A 4 14.90 5.13 16.40
C THR A 4 13.64 5.39 15.60
N ASP A 5 13.65 5.05 14.30
CA ASP A 5 12.46 5.17 13.46
C ASP A 5 11.39 4.21 13.99
N LYS A 6 10.29 4.77 14.51
CA LYS A 6 9.16 4.02 15.06
C LYS A 6 8.56 3.05 14.02
N TYR A 7 8.74 3.32 12.73
CA TYR A 7 8.14 2.54 11.64
C TYR A 7 9.14 1.71 10.85
N HIS A 8 10.34 1.45 11.41
CA HIS A 8 11.40 0.71 10.71
C HIS A 8 10.92 -0.65 10.16
N ASP A 9 10.14 -1.42 10.93
CA ASP A 9 9.60 -2.71 10.48
C ASP A 9 8.72 -2.57 9.23
N ILE A 10 7.86 -1.55 9.17
CA ILE A 10 7.01 -1.27 8.01
C ILE A 10 7.89 -0.89 6.82
N ARG A 11 8.86 -0.01 7.02
CA ARG A 11 9.76 0.42 5.95
C ARG A 11 10.57 -0.74 5.40
N ASP A 12 11.15 -1.56 6.26
CA ASP A 12 12.00 -2.67 5.85
C ASP A 12 11.19 -3.73 5.10
N ALA A 13 9.98 -4.04 5.57
CA ALA A 13 9.11 -5.00 4.88
C ALA A 13 8.59 -4.47 3.53
N VAL A 14 8.18 -3.20 3.45
CA VAL A 14 7.76 -2.58 2.17
C VAL A 14 8.94 -2.49 1.20
N ARG A 15 10.13 -2.08 1.68
CA ARG A 15 11.35 -2.00 0.87
C ARG A 15 11.75 -3.37 0.33
N ALA A 16 11.66 -4.42 1.16
CA ALA A 16 11.96 -5.78 0.74
C ALA A 16 11.06 -6.23 -0.42
N LEU A 17 9.75 -5.96 -0.33
CA LEU A 17 8.81 -6.25 -1.41
C LEU A 17 9.10 -5.40 -2.66
N CYS A 18 9.33 -4.09 -2.49
CA CYS A 18 9.66 -3.22 -3.62
C CYS A 18 10.96 -3.64 -4.33
N ALA A 19 11.93 -4.24 -3.64
CA ALA A 19 13.16 -4.74 -4.25
C ALA A 19 12.94 -5.88 -5.27
N GLU A 20 11.79 -6.55 -5.24
CA GLU A 20 11.39 -7.54 -6.26
C GLU A 20 11.00 -6.87 -7.59
N PHE A 21 10.78 -5.55 -7.61
CA PHE A 21 10.35 -4.76 -8.75
C PHE A 21 11.40 -3.66 -9.06
N PRO A 22 12.50 -4.00 -9.75
CA PRO A 22 13.58 -3.06 -10.00
C PRO A 22 13.18 -1.91 -10.94
N ASP A 23 13.98 -0.85 -10.98
CA ASP A 23 13.74 0.34 -11.85
C ASP A 23 13.43 0.00 -13.32
N GLU A 24 13.98 -1.10 -13.86
CA GLU A 24 13.67 -1.55 -15.22
C GLU A 24 12.20 -1.98 -15.39
N TYR A 25 11.61 -2.62 -14.37
CA TYR A 25 10.19 -2.95 -14.38
C TYR A 25 9.34 -1.68 -14.48
N HIS A 26 9.58 -0.72 -13.59
CA HIS A 26 8.82 0.54 -13.56
C HIS A 26 8.98 1.36 -14.85
N ARG A 27 10.20 1.42 -15.41
CA ARG A 27 10.45 2.07 -16.71
C ARG A 27 9.69 1.41 -17.86
N LYS A 28 9.66 0.08 -17.94
CA LYS A 28 8.89 -0.63 -18.98
C LYS A 28 7.39 -0.35 -18.88
N ILE A 29 6.85 -0.32 -17.66
CA ILE A 29 5.44 0.02 -17.44
C ILE A 29 5.16 1.46 -17.90
N ASP A 30 6.03 2.42 -17.56
CA ASP A 30 5.91 3.82 -17.98
C ASP A 30 5.99 4.00 -19.50
N GLU A 31 6.98 3.38 -20.15
CA GLU A 31 7.15 3.40 -21.62
C GLU A 31 5.90 2.88 -22.34
N GLN A 32 5.25 1.86 -21.77
CA GLN A 32 4.03 1.27 -22.29
C GLN A 32 2.76 2.03 -21.89
N ARG A 33 2.87 3.02 -20.99
CA ARG A 33 1.74 3.69 -20.33
C ARG A 33 0.76 2.70 -19.69
N ALA A 34 1.29 1.61 -19.15
CA ALA A 34 0.52 0.50 -18.61
C ALA A 34 0.24 0.69 -17.11
N TYR A 35 -0.67 -0.11 -16.56
CA TYR A 35 -0.87 -0.24 -15.12
C TYR A 35 0.10 -1.30 -14.56
N PRO A 36 0.80 -1.04 -13.43
CA PRO A 36 1.75 -1.99 -12.85
C PRO A 36 1.03 -3.10 -12.06
N GLU A 37 0.24 -3.92 -12.75
CA GLU A 37 -0.64 -4.94 -12.15
C GLU A 37 0.11 -5.89 -11.22
N ALA A 38 1.25 -6.43 -11.66
CA ALA A 38 2.04 -7.36 -10.85
C ALA A 38 2.54 -6.74 -9.53
N PHE A 39 2.92 -5.46 -9.55
CA PHE A 39 3.38 -4.72 -8.37
C PHE A 39 2.23 -4.48 -7.39
N VAL A 40 1.08 -4.05 -7.91
CA VAL A 40 -0.14 -3.80 -7.12
C VAL A 40 -0.65 -5.10 -6.50
N ASP A 41 -0.63 -6.19 -7.26
CA ASP A 41 -0.99 -7.53 -6.77
C ASP A 41 -0.09 -7.98 -5.63
N ALA A 42 1.22 -7.76 -5.74
CA ALA A 42 2.16 -8.11 -4.67
C ALA A 42 1.86 -7.32 -3.39
N LEU A 43 1.68 -6.00 -3.50
CA LEU A 43 1.32 -5.15 -2.36
C LEU A 43 -0.04 -5.53 -1.75
N THR A 44 -1.01 -5.93 -2.57
CA THR A 44 -2.33 -6.38 -2.13
C THR A 44 -2.23 -7.69 -1.36
N LYS A 45 -1.53 -8.68 -1.90
CA LYS A 45 -1.32 -10.00 -1.27
C LYS A 45 -0.55 -9.89 0.05
N ALA A 46 0.37 -8.94 0.15
CA ALA A 46 1.09 -8.62 1.38
C ALA A 46 0.25 -7.83 2.40
N GLY A 47 -0.97 -7.40 2.05
CA GLY A 47 -1.90 -6.69 2.93
C GLY A 47 -1.66 -5.17 3.03
N TRP A 48 -0.65 -4.64 2.33
CA TRP A 48 -0.29 -3.22 2.42
C TRP A 48 -1.39 -2.29 1.90
N LEU A 49 -2.14 -2.69 0.87
CA LEU A 49 -3.23 -1.87 0.32
C LEU A 49 -4.52 -1.93 1.15
N ALA A 50 -4.60 -2.90 2.07
CA ALA A 50 -5.67 -3.07 3.05
C ALA A 50 -5.26 -2.58 4.45
N ALA A 51 -4.13 -1.86 4.58
CA ALA A 51 -3.54 -1.50 5.87
C ALA A 51 -4.53 -0.83 6.83
N MET A 52 -5.32 0.13 6.34
CA MET A 52 -6.29 0.88 7.15
C MET A 52 -7.67 0.21 7.29
N ILE A 53 -7.89 -0.92 6.62
CA ILE A 53 -9.15 -1.67 6.78
C ILE A 53 -9.13 -2.34 8.17
N PRO A 54 -10.21 -2.24 8.97
CA PRO A 54 -10.28 -2.91 10.27
C PRO A 54 -10.08 -4.44 10.15
N GLN A 55 -9.50 -5.03 11.19
CA GLN A 55 -9.23 -6.48 11.23
C GLN A 55 -10.50 -7.34 11.09
N GLU A 56 -11.66 -6.86 11.58
CA GLU A 56 -12.94 -7.55 11.43
C GLU A 56 -13.41 -7.70 9.97
N TYR A 57 -12.84 -6.90 9.05
CA TYR A 57 -13.07 -6.98 7.61
C TYR A 57 -11.83 -7.52 6.85
N GLY A 58 -10.88 -8.14 7.56
CA GLY A 58 -9.71 -8.78 6.96
C GLY A 58 -8.52 -7.86 6.64
N GLY A 59 -8.53 -6.62 7.11
CA GLY A 59 -7.40 -5.70 6.98
C GLY A 59 -6.43 -5.73 8.16
N SER A 60 -5.46 -4.81 8.16
CA SER A 60 -4.45 -4.74 9.23
C SER A 60 -4.85 -3.86 10.41
N GLY A 61 -5.85 -2.98 10.24
CA GLY A 61 -6.30 -2.03 11.26
C GLY A 61 -5.28 -0.93 11.62
N LEU A 62 -4.31 -0.66 10.73
CA LEU A 62 -3.29 0.36 10.91
C LEU A 62 -3.86 1.78 10.75
N GLY A 63 -3.16 2.76 11.33
CA GLY A 63 -3.53 4.16 11.27
C GLY A 63 -3.02 4.87 10.02
N LEU A 64 -3.40 6.15 9.90
CA LEU A 64 -3.00 7.01 8.79
C LEU A 64 -1.48 7.24 8.74
N SER A 65 -0.80 7.24 9.89
CA SER A 65 0.65 7.41 9.95
C SER A 65 1.38 6.23 9.32
N GLU A 66 0.98 5.01 9.66
CA GLU A 66 1.53 3.78 9.07
C GLU A 66 1.25 3.70 7.57
N ALA A 67 0.02 4.04 7.14
CA ALA A 67 -0.34 4.11 5.72
C ALA A 67 0.54 5.12 4.96
N THR A 68 0.82 6.28 5.58
CA THR A 68 1.71 7.29 5.01
C THR A 68 3.14 6.76 4.84
N VAL A 69 3.65 6.01 5.83
CA VAL A 69 4.99 5.40 5.76
C VAL A 69 5.07 4.36 4.64
N ILE A 70 4.05 3.51 4.49
CA ILE A 70 3.97 2.53 3.39
C ILE A 70 4.10 3.24 2.05
N MET A 71 3.31 4.31 1.84
CA MET A 71 3.35 5.08 0.60
C MET A 71 4.68 5.78 0.37
N GLU A 72 5.25 6.38 1.40
CA GLU A 72 6.55 7.03 1.33
C GLU A 72 7.62 6.03 0.88
N GLU A 73 7.63 4.82 1.45
CA GLU A 73 8.61 3.80 1.13
C GLU A 73 8.44 3.23 -0.29
N ILE A 74 7.19 3.09 -0.76
CA ILE A 74 6.91 2.73 -2.17
C ILE A 74 7.55 3.76 -3.11
N ASN A 75 7.31 5.05 -2.88
CA ASN A 75 7.87 6.11 -3.73
C ASN A 75 9.40 6.18 -3.63
N ARG A 76 9.94 6.02 -2.41
CA ARG A 76 11.38 6.00 -2.15
C ARG A 76 12.08 4.85 -2.88
N SER A 77 11.38 3.73 -3.06
CA SER A 77 11.88 2.54 -3.75
C SER A 77 11.70 2.57 -5.27
N GLY A 78 11.27 3.70 -5.85
CA GLY A 78 11.11 3.88 -7.30
C GLY A 78 9.73 3.51 -7.85
N GLY A 79 8.83 2.98 -7.01
CA GLY A 79 7.45 2.69 -7.37
C GLY A 79 6.56 3.95 -7.36
N ASN A 80 5.42 3.91 -8.04
CA ASN A 80 4.41 4.96 -7.97
C ASN A 80 3.27 4.56 -7.03
N SER A 81 3.28 5.11 -5.81
CA SER A 81 2.23 4.85 -4.82
C SER A 81 0.83 5.25 -5.30
N GLY A 82 0.70 6.21 -6.22
CA GLY A 82 -0.58 6.65 -6.78
C GLY A 82 -1.37 5.53 -7.46
N ALA A 83 -0.68 4.58 -8.10
CA ALA A 83 -1.31 3.40 -8.71
C ALA A 83 -1.90 2.43 -7.65
N CYS A 84 -1.39 2.49 -6.43
CA CYS A 84 -1.74 1.59 -5.31
C CYS A 84 -2.68 2.26 -4.30
N HIS A 85 -2.73 3.59 -4.29
CA HIS A 85 -3.36 4.41 -3.27
C HIS A 85 -4.89 4.51 -3.39
N GLY A 86 -5.44 4.31 -4.60
CA GLY A 86 -6.87 4.47 -4.85
C GLY A 86 -7.76 3.62 -3.93
N GLN A 87 -7.30 2.42 -3.56
CA GLN A 87 -8.02 1.54 -2.64
C GLN A 87 -8.08 2.10 -1.21
N MET A 88 -7.01 2.74 -0.73
CA MET A 88 -6.94 3.25 0.64
C MET A 88 -7.97 4.36 0.93
N TYR A 89 -8.30 5.21 -0.05
CA TYR A 89 -9.29 6.28 0.13
C TYR A 89 -10.73 5.82 -0.05
N ASN A 90 -11.00 4.96 -1.05
CA ASN A 90 -12.36 4.51 -1.31
C ASN A 90 -12.93 3.71 -0.13
N MET A 91 -12.08 2.96 0.56
CA MET A 91 -12.49 2.18 1.72
C MET A 91 -12.91 3.03 2.91
N GLY A 92 -12.30 4.21 3.11
CA GLY A 92 -12.71 5.12 4.19
C GLY A 92 -14.18 5.55 4.07
N THR A 93 -14.63 5.85 2.84
CA THR A 93 -16.03 6.20 2.56
C THR A 93 -16.96 5.01 2.82
N LEU A 94 -16.60 3.83 2.33
CA LEU A 94 -17.40 2.60 2.50
C LEU A 94 -17.53 2.21 3.97
N LEU A 95 -16.43 2.23 4.72
CA LEU A 95 -16.41 1.85 6.13
C LEU A 95 -17.19 2.84 7.00
N ARG A 96 -17.21 4.12 6.64
CA ARG A 96 -17.92 5.16 7.39
C ARG A 96 -19.41 5.24 7.07
N HIS A 97 -19.80 5.00 5.82
CA HIS A 97 -21.15 5.30 5.34
C HIS A 97 -21.88 4.11 4.71
N GLY A 98 -21.18 3.01 4.44
CA GLY A 98 -21.77 1.79 3.91
C GLY A 98 -22.63 1.07 4.94
N SER A 99 -23.60 0.30 4.43
CA SER A 99 -24.33 -0.69 5.23
C SER A 99 -23.42 -1.83 5.67
N GLU A 100 -23.85 -2.60 6.67
CA GLU A 100 -23.11 -3.79 7.12
C GLU A 100 -22.90 -4.84 6.00
N ALA A 101 -23.87 -4.96 5.08
CA ALA A 101 -23.71 -5.83 3.91
C ALA A 101 -22.60 -5.33 2.97
N GLN A 102 -22.54 -4.02 2.73
CA GLN A 102 -21.52 -3.40 1.86
C GLN A 102 -20.11 -3.47 2.46
N LYS A 103 -19.96 -3.45 3.78
CA LYS A 103 -18.65 -3.56 4.45
C LYS A 103 -18.10 -5.00 4.45
N ARG A 104 -18.96 -6.01 4.33
CA ARG A 104 -18.61 -7.44 4.40
C ARG A 104 -18.37 -8.09 3.04
N GLN A 105 -18.61 -7.36 1.95
CA GLN A 105 -18.39 -7.80 0.58
C GLN A 105 -17.01 -7.34 0.10
#